data_AF-A0A3B8R831-F1
#
_entry.id   AF-A0A3B8R831-F1
#
_cell.length_a   1.000
_cell.length_b   1.000
_cell.length_c   1.000
_cell.angle_alpha   90.00
_cell.angle_beta   90.00
_cell.angle_gamma   90.00
#
_symmetry.space_group_name_H-M   'P 1'
#
loop_
_entity.id
_entity.type
_entity.pdbx_description
1 polymer ?
#
loop_
_entity_poly.entity_id
_entity_poly.type
_entity_poly.pdbx_seq_one_letter_code
_entity_poly.pdbx_strand_id
1 'polypeptide(L)'
;MKSPLTIFGLLAATLLFGNFHLLASVSEEKTQDGLSRTTRSAVEGLMRRNPPRLTFSPAKVSADSFPAWQAQMKTAMERLMRHPQAQAASPRLIKRVKREGYTLEKWESYPLDSTAVPFLVLIPYGADAARPLPAALCIPGFGQTKELLAGERADNFSLEGAPDSLAGKNAMALDYVRHGLVAVAVDNPSCGELSDNGRFDYLETSRFLLECGWSYLGLSSWQDRVILDWMKTLPYVNKSRIIASGFSLGTEPMMALGLLDDSICAFVYNDFLCRTRERALVMNRPDASGVRAFPNSIEHLIPGFLLEFDFPDIVAALAPRPVICTEGGMDRDFEIVARAFATAGVPDNFSWYHYPAFADPANRVPLQAMPEGIDRATFFRLANVDPPSHHFKSALVLPWLDRILMGQQQNNAEFK
;
A
#
# COMPACT_ATOMS: atom_id res chain seq x y z
N MET A 1 59.77 -59.31 17.50
CA MET A 1 61.12 -59.54 18.09
C MET A 1 61.97 -58.30 17.79
N LYS A 2 62.71 -57.77 18.78
CA LYS A 2 63.47 -56.49 18.74
C LYS A 2 62.67 -55.18 18.52
N SER A 3 62.53 -54.41 19.59
CA SER A 3 62.84 -52.96 19.62
C SER A 3 64.32 -52.81 20.09
N PRO A 4 64.88 -51.63 20.45
CA PRO A 4 64.42 -50.22 20.36
C PRO A 4 65.36 -49.40 19.43
N LEU A 5 65.58 -48.06 19.43
CA LEU A 5 65.72 -47.06 20.50
C LEU A 5 65.83 -45.62 19.90
N THR A 6 65.10 -44.61 20.44
CA THR A 6 65.46 -43.15 20.66
C THR A 6 66.07 -42.28 19.52
N ILE A 7 66.10 -40.93 19.45
CA ILE A 7 65.62 -39.68 20.13
C ILE A 7 65.95 -38.52 19.12
N PHE A 8 65.36 -37.32 18.99
CA PHE A 8 64.34 -36.48 19.68
C PHE A 8 63.57 -35.68 18.59
N GLY A 9 62.85 -34.54 18.76
CA GLY A 9 62.47 -33.68 19.89
C GLY A 9 62.20 -32.21 19.46
N LEU A 10 61.53 -31.43 20.32
CA LEU A 10 61.23 -29.96 20.24
C LEU A 10 60.02 -29.43 19.42
N LEU A 11 59.64 -28.20 19.79
CA LEU A 11 58.36 -27.49 19.61
C LEU A 11 58.32 -26.53 18.39
N ALA A 12 57.17 -25.84 18.25
CA ALA A 12 56.90 -24.57 17.54
C ALA A 12 56.49 -24.67 16.05
N ALA A 13 55.56 -23.85 15.54
CA ALA A 13 54.59 -22.95 16.20
C ALA A 13 53.35 -22.69 15.31
N THR A 14 52.32 -22.08 15.88
CA THR A 14 51.09 -21.62 15.20
C THR A 14 51.34 -20.60 14.09
N LEU A 15 50.61 -20.72 12.99
CA LEU A 15 50.25 -19.60 12.12
C LEU A 15 48.84 -19.80 11.56
N LEU A 16 47.85 -19.10 12.12
CA LEU A 16 46.54 -18.95 11.48
C LEU A 16 46.67 -17.92 10.34
N PHE A 17 46.68 -18.38 9.10
CA PHE A 17 46.35 -17.51 7.97
C PHE A 17 44.83 -17.44 7.80
N GLY A 18 44.21 -16.61 8.65
CA GLY A 18 42.84 -16.16 8.40
C GLY A 18 42.84 -15.26 7.17
N ASN A 19 42.19 -15.69 6.09
CA ASN A 19 42.00 -14.89 4.88
C ASN A 19 41.04 -13.72 5.17
N PHE A 20 41.56 -12.67 5.81
CA PHE A 20 40.98 -11.34 5.72
C PHE A 20 41.11 -10.87 4.27
N HIS A 21 40.12 -11.21 3.45
CA HIS A 21 39.79 -10.38 2.29
C HIS A 21 39.27 -9.04 2.83
N LEU A 22 40.21 -8.15 3.09
CA LEU A 22 39.96 -6.73 3.25
C LEU A 22 39.27 -6.27 1.97
N LEU A 23 37.94 -6.13 2.01
CA LEU A 23 37.14 -5.54 0.95
C LEU A 23 37.49 -4.06 0.86
N ALA A 24 38.63 -3.77 0.22
CA ALA A 24 38.95 -2.44 -0.25
C ALA A 24 37.75 -1.94 -1.06
N SER A 25 37.26 -0.75 -0.74
CA SER A 25 36.14 -0.14 -1.45
C SER A 25 36.57 0.15 -2.90
N VAL A 26 36.29 -0.78 -3.81
CA VAL A 26 36.56 -0.64 -5.24
C VAL A 26 35.68 0.49 -5.76
N SER A 27 36.24 1.70 -5.76
CA SER A 27 35.68 2.85 -6.46
C SER A 27 35.53 2.48 -7.93
N GLU A 28 34.32 2.62 -8.49
CA GLU A 28 34.04 2.18 -9.86
C GLU A 28 34.92 2.95 -10.85
N GLU A 29 35.88 2.24 -11.47
CA GLU A 29 36.79 2.81 -12.45
C GLU A 29 36.03 3.08 -13.76
N LYS A 30 35.66 4.35 -13.94
CA LYS A 30 34.99 4.85 -15.13
C LYS A 30 35.87 4.71 -16.38
N THR A 31 35.25 4.70 -17.56
CA THR A 31 35.98 4.85 -18.83
C THR A 31 36.59 6.26 -18.92
N GLN A 32 37.46 6.49 -19.90
CA GLN A 32 38.02 7.81 -20.18
C GLN A 32 36.92 8.86 -20.47
N ASP A 33 35.79 8.41 -21.03
CA ASP A 33 34.58 9.22 -21.29
C ASP A 33 33.65 9.37 -20.07
N GLY A 34 34.08 8.90 -18.89
CA GLY A 34 33.32 9.00 -17.65
C GLY A 34 32.17 7.98 -17.49
N LEU A 35 32.06 7.00 -18.38
CA LEU A 35 31.02 5.97 -18.35
C LEU A 35 31.31 4.90 -17.28
N SER A 36 30.26 4.35 -16.68
CA SER A 36 30.36 3.16 -15.84
C SER A 36 30.50 1.89 -16.70
N ARG A 37 31.18 0.86 -16.16
CA ARG A 37 31.30 -0.47 -16.79
C ARG A 37 30.29 -1.49 -16.27
N THR A 38 29.48 -1.18 -15.25
CA THR A 38 28.57 -2.15 -14.61
C THR A 38 27.17 -2.15 -15.24
N THR A 39 26.61 -3.34 -15.45
CA THR A 39 25.23 -3.53 -15.93
C THR A 39 24.21 -2.82 -15.03
N ARG A 40 24.48 -2.73 -13.72
CA ARG A 40 23.62 -2.02 -12.76
C ARG A 40 23.51 -0.53 -13.09
N SER A 41 24.63 0.17 -13.24
CA SER A 41 24.63 1.59 -13.62
C SER A 41 24.05 1.82 -15.01
N ALA A 42 24.18 0.85 -15.93
CA ALA A 42 23.50 0.90 -17.22
C ALA A 42 21.96 0.88 -17.09
N VAL A 43 21.39 0.00 -16.24
CA VAL A 43 19.94 -0.06 -16.01
C VAL A 43 19.41 1.05 -15.10
N GLU A 44 20.15 1.48 -14.07
CA GLU A 44 19.81 2.69 -13.30
C GLU A 44 19.85 3.94 -14.22
N GLY A 45 20.80 3.99 -15.16
CA GLY A 45 20.87 5.02 -16.19
C GLY A 45 19.72 4.98 -17.19
N LEU A 46 19.29 3.79 -17.63
CA LEU A 46 18.09 3.62 -18.46
C LEU A 46 16.83 4.08 -17.72
N MET A 47 16.68 3.69 -16.45
CA MET A 47 15.58 4.13 -15.59
C MET A 47 15.58 5.66 -15.48
N ARG A 48 16.70 6.29 -15.09
CA ARG A 48 16.84 7.76 -14.98
C ARG A 48 16.46 8.51 -16.26
N ARG A 49 16.88 8.03 -17.44
CA ARG A 49 16.57 8.66 -18.74
C ARG A 49 15.10 8.54 -19.17
N ASN A 50 14.33 7.63 -18.58
CA ASN A 50 12.91 7.43 -18.90
C ASN A 50 12.04 7.83 -17.68
N PRO A 51 11.70 9.13 -17.49
CA PRO A 51 10.80 9.58 -16.43
C PRO A 51 9.34 9.18 -16.70
N PRO A 52 8.45 9.17 -15.68
CA PRO A 52 7.06 8.75 -15.86
C PRO A 52 6.28 9.72 -16.74
N ARG A 53 5.63 9.19 -17.79
CA ARG A 53 4.93 9.94 -18.85
C ARG A 53 3.84 10.87 -18.32
N LEU A 54 3.12 10.45 -17.29
CA LEU A 54 1.95 11.09 -16.70
C LEU A 54 2.24 11.80 -15.36
N THR A 55 3.52 12.09 -15.06
CA THR A 55 3.89 12.88 -13.86
C THR A 55 3.08 14.20 -13.81
N PHE A 56 2.39 14.48 -12.70
CA PHE A 56 1.61 15.71 -12.55
C PHE A 56 2.53 16.94 -12.54
N SER A 57 2.11 18.00 -13.24
CA SER A 57 2.81 19.28 -13.20
C SER A 57 1.87 20.41 -13.59
N PRO A 58 1.76 21.51 -12.82
CA PRO A 58 0.91 22.65 -13.16
C PRO A 58 1.40 23.41 -14.41
N ALA A 59 2.62 23.13 -14.90
CA ALA A 59 3.14 23.64 -16.17
C ALA A 59 2.74 22.78 -17.39
N LYS A 60 2.05 21.64 -17.17
CA LYS A 60 1.58 20.71 -18.21
C LYS A 60 0.07 20.42 -18.12
N VAL A 61 -0.49 20.48 -16.92
CA VAL A 61 -1.89 20.17 -16.62
C VAL A 61 -2.54 21.43 -16.04
N SER A 62 -3.43 22.05 -16.81
CA SER A 62 -4.32 23.13 -16.36
C SER A 62 -5.66 22.55 -15.91
N ALA A 63 -6.57 23.39 -15.39
CA ALA A 63 -7.92 22.94 -15.05
C ALA A 63 -8.63 22.29 -16.26
N ASP A 64 -8.49 22.89 -17.45
CA ASP A 64 -9.13 22.39 -18.69
C ASP A 64 -8.54 21.04 -19.15
N SER A 65 -7.25 20.81 -18.96
CA SER A 65 -6.59 19.56 -19.35
C SER A 65 -6.53 18.49 -18.23
N PHE A 66 -6.95 18.83 -17.01
CA PHE A 66 -6.96 17.92 -15.86
C PHE A 66 -7.80 16.64 -16.12
N PRO A 67 -9.05 16.72 -16.63
CA PRO A 67 -9.84 15.51 -16.91
C PRO A 67 -9.21 14.62 -18.00
N ALA A 68 -8.55 15.24 -19.00
CA ALA A 68 -7.85 14.52 -20.06
C ALA A 68 -6.54 13.87 -19.60
N TRP A 69 -5.90 14.40 -18.55
CA TRP A 69 -4.79 13.75 -17.85
C TRP A 69 -5.30 12.58 -16.98
N GLN A 70 -6.37 12.78 -16.21
CA GLN A 70 -6.99 11.71 -15.41
C GLN A 70 -7.47 10.52 -16.27
N ALA A 71 -8.09 10.79 -17.43
CA ALA A 71 -8.47 9.73 -18.37
C ALA A 71 -7.26 8.89 -18.82
N GLN A 72 -6.10 9.51 -19.05
CA GLN A 72 -4.87 8.79 -19.37
C GLN A 72 -4.30 8.02 -18.17
N MET A 73 -4.40 8.56 -16.94
CA MET A 73 -4.04 7.83 -15.72
C MET A 73 -4.90 6.57 -15.56
N LYS A 74 -6.21 6.68 -15.79
CA LYS A 74 -7.16 5.57 -15.79
C LYS A 74 -6.82 4.52 -16.84
N THR A 75 -6.68 4.89 -18.11
CA THR A 75 -6.30 3.95 -19.19
C THR A 75 -4.93 3.30 -18.97
N ALA A 76 -3.96 4.02 -18.41
CA ALA A 76 -2.67 3.43 -18.04
C ALA A 76 -2.81 2.42 -16.88
N MET A 77 -3.63 2.72 -15.86
CA MET A 77 -3.93 1.78 -14.77
C MET A 77 -4.69 0.55 -15.27
N GLU A 78 -5.71 0.71 -16.13
CA GLU A 78 -6.44 -0.40 -16.77
C GLU A 78 -5.48 -1.36 -17.51
N ARG A 79 -4.57 -0.78 -18.31
CA ARG A 79 -3.55 -1.51 -19.08
C ARG A 79 -2.53 -2.24 -18.20
N LEU A 80 -2.22 -1.70 -17.01
CA LEU A 80 -1.24 -2.28 -16.08
C LEU A 80 -1.85 -3.34 -15.15
N MET A 81 -3.07 -3.10 -14.64
CA MET A 81 -3.75 -4.00 -13.71
C MET A 81 -4.34 -5.23 -14.41
N ARG A 82 -4.63 -5.15 -15.72
CA ARG A 82 -5.11 -6.28 -16.55
C ARG A 82 -6.29 -7.05 -15.95
N HIS A 83 -7.21 -6.37 -15.27
CA HIS A 83 -8.40 -7.00 -14.67
C HIS A 83 -9.17 -7.83 -15.73
N PRO A 84 -9.59 -9.07 -15.41
CA PRO A 84 -10.48 -9.86 -16.24
C PRO A 84 -11.77 -9.12 -16.65
N GLN A 85 -12.24 -9.37 -17.86
CA GLN A 85 -13.54 -8.87 -18.35
C GLN A 85 -14.72 -9.78 -17.95
N ALA A 86 -14.45 -10.97 -17.41
CA ALA A 86 -15.47 -11.91 -16.96
C ALA A 86 -16.17 -11.39 -15.69
N GLN A 87 -17.50 -11.46 -15.66
CA GLN A 87 -18.26 -11.14 -14.46
C GLN A 87 -18.10 -12.26 -13.43
N ALA A 88 -17.51 -11.92 -12.28
CA ALA A 88 -17.39 -12.84 -11.15
C ALA A 88 -18.77 -13.28 -10.62
N ALA A 89 -18.85 -14.50 -10.09
CA ALA A 89 -20.09 -15.03 -9.52
C ALA A 89 -20.44 -14.31 -8.20
N SER A 90 -21.75 -14.10 -7.96
CA SER A 90 -22.25 -13.43 -6.76
C SER A 90 -21.73 -14.08 -5.47
N PRO A 91 -21.13 -13.29 -4.55
CA PRO A 91 -20.70 -13.77 -3.25
C PRO A 91 -21.78 -14.50 -2.43
N ARG A 92 -21.35 -15.45 -1.60
CA ARG A 92 -22.20 -16.27 -0.73
C ARG A 92 -21.93 -16.00 0.75
N LEU A 93 -22.99 -15.89 1.55
CA LEU A 93 -22.91 -15.79 3.01
C LEU A 93 -22.56 -17.17 3.59
N ILE A 94 -21.47 -17.25 4.36
CA ILE A 94 -20.97 -18.48 4.97
C ILE A 94 -21.32 -18.55 6.46
N LYS A 95 -21.14 -17.45 7.20
CA LYS A 95 -21.44 -17.39 8.65
C LYS A 95 -21.93 -16.00 9.04
N ARG A 96 -22.83 -15.95 10.02
CA ARG A 96 -23.31 -14.71 10.67
C ARG A 96 -23.20 -14.88 12.19
N VAL A 97 -22.59 -13.91 12.86
CA VAL A 97 -22.34 -13.92 14.31
C VAL A 97 -22.73 -12.56 14.90
N LYS A 98 -23.32 -12.56 16.09
CA LYS A 98 -23.60 -11.31 16.82
C LYS A 98 -22.37 -10.84 17.60
N ARG A 99 -22.19 -9.52 17.63
CA ARG A 99 -21.19 -8.81 18.46
C ARG A 99 -21.88 -7.67 19.20
N GLU A 100 -21.12 -6.91 20.00
CA GLU A 100 -21.64 -5.75 20.71
C GLU A 100 -21.81 -4.57 19.73
N GLY A 101 -23.06 -4.11 19.53
CA GLY A 101 -23.39 -3.02 18.61
C GLY A 101 -23.51 -3.38 17.12
N TYR A 102 -22.97 -4.52 16.67
CA TYR A 102 -22.98 -4.92 15.26
C TYR A 102 -23.18 -6.43 15.02
N THR A 103 -23.53 -6.77 13.78
CA THR A 103 -23.48 -8.12 13.23
C THR A 103 -22.19 -8.29 12.45
N LEU A 104 -21.46 -9.38 12.68
CA LEU A 104 -20.34 -9.81 11.85
C LEU A 104 -20.81 -10.91 10.90
N GLU A 105 -20.49 -10.76 9.62
CA GLU A 105 -20.73 -11.76 8.59
C GLU A 105 -19.42 -12.16 7.91
N LYS A 106 -19.31 -13.44 7.56
CA LYS A 106 -18.27 -13.97 6.67
C LYS A 106 -18.91 -14.38 5.36
N TRP A 107 -18.35 -13.88 4.27
CA TRP A 107 -18.78 -14.15 2.91
C TRP A 107 -17.61 -14.75 2.10
N GLU A 108 -17.93 -15.48 1.04
CA GLU A 108 -16.99 -15.90 0.00
C GLU A 108 -17.32 -15.20 -1.32
N SER A 109 -16.31 -14.65 -1.98
CA SER A 109 -16.37 -14.20 -3.38
C SER A 109 -15.65 -15.19 -4.31
N TYR A 110 -15.96 -15.15 -5.60
CA TYR A 110 -15.38 -16.07 -6.60
C TYR A 110 -14.79 -15.28 -7.78
N PRO A 111 -13.63 -14.59 -7.57
CA PRO A 111 -13.01 -13.73 -8.59
C PRO A 111 -12.20 -14.48 -9.64
N LEU A 112 -11.90 -15.77 -9.42
CA LEU A 112 -11.21 -16.68 -10.34
C LEU A 112 -11.79 -18.10 -10.20
N ASP A 113 -11.84 -18.87 -11.29
CA ASP A 113 -12.50 -20.19 -11.33
C ASP A 113 -11.92 -21.24 -10.36
N SER A 114 -10.68 -21.03 -9.89
CA SER A 114 -9.92 -21.98 -9.08
C SER A 114 -9.89 -21.69 -7.58
N THR A 115 -10.44 -20.55 -7.12
CA THR A 115 -10.37 -20.18 -5.69
C THR A 115 -11.54 -19.32 -5.22
N ALA A 116 -11.94 -19.54 -3.97
CA ALA A 116 -12.82 -18.64 -3.23
C ALA A 116 -11.97 -17.62 -2.48
N VAL A 117 -12.42 -16.36 -2.42
CA VAL A 117 -11.77 -15.29 -1.65
C VAL A 117 -12.72 -14.87 -0.52
N PRO A 118 -12.48 -15.31 0.73
CA PRO A 118 -13.31 -14.96 1.87
C PRO A 118 -13.07 -13.53 2.35
N PHE A 119 -14.14 -12.86 2.77
CA PHE A 119 -14.09 -11.50 3.33
C PHE A 119 -15.08 -11.35 4.50
N LEU A 120 -14.84 -10.36 5.36
CA LEU A 120 -15.65 -10.06 6.54
C LEU A 120 -16.47 -8.78 6.34
N VAL A 121 -17.67 -8.74 6.90
CA VAL A 121 -18.60 -7.60 6.81
C VAL A 121 -19.15 -7.30 8.21
N LEU A 122 -18.91 -6.09 8.71
CA LEU A 122 -19.35 -5.61 10.01
C LEU A 122 -20.49 -4.61 9.77
N ILE A 123 -21.69 -4.95 10.25
CA ILE A 123 -22.94 -4.24 9.95
C ILE A 123 -23.51 -3.67 11.26
N PRO A 124 -23.62 -2.33 11.43
CA PRO A 124 -24.20 -1.73 12.63
C PRO A 124 -25.65 -2.19 12.86
N TYR A 125 -26.05 -2.40 14.12
CA TYR A 125 -27.45 -2.72 14.41
C TYR A 125 -28.37 -1.56 14.01
N GLY A 126 -29.41 -1.87 13.23
CA GLY A 126 -30.33 -0.88 12.67
C GLY A 126 -30.01 -0.40 11.25
N ALA A 127 -28.91 -0.89 10.63
CA ALA A 127 -28.69 -0.74 9.19
C ALA A 127 -29.82 -1.45 8.39
N ASP A 128 -30.51 -0.71 7.54
CA ASP A 128 -31.64 -1.21 6.76
C ASP A 128 -31.76 -0.54 5.38
N ALA A 129 -32.68 -1.03 4.54
CA ALA A 129 -32.86 -0.56 3.17
C ALA A 129 -33.54 0.82 3.05
N ALA A 130 -34.17 1.32 4.11
CA ALA A 130 -34.76 2.66 4.16
C ALA A 130 -33.75 3.71 4.65
N ARG A 131 -32.70 3.28 5.38
CA ARG A 131 -31.62 4.11 5.91
C ARG A 131 -30.25 3.49 5.57
N PRO A 132 -29.87 3.43 4.29
CA PRO A 132 -28.59 2.88 3.87
C PRO A 132 -27.43 3.72 4.42
N LEU A 133 -26.43 3.05 5.00
CA LEU A 133 -25.31 3.67 5.72
C LEU A 133 -24.09 3.86 4.79
N PRO A 134 -23.21 4.85 5.04
CA PRO A 134 -21.88 4.89 4.45
C PRO A 134 -21.12 3.59 4.72
N ALA A 135 -20.22 3.22 3.80
CA ALA A 135 -19.46 1.97 3.90
C ALA A 135 -17.97 2.18 3.62
N ALA A 136 -17.12 1.34 4.20
CA ALA A 136 -15.67 1.39 4.03
C ALA A 136 -15.11 0.01 3.63
N LEU A 137 -14.45 -0.05 2.47
CA LEU A 137 -13.59 -1.17 2.10
C LEU A 137 -12.24 -1.01 2.80
N CYS A 138 -11.85 -1.99 3.60
CA CYS A 138 -10.73 -1.96 4.53
C CYS A 138 -9.66 -2.96 4.08
N ILE A 139 -8.54 -2.46 3.55
CA ILE A 139 -7.49 -3.28 2.95
C ILE A 139 -6.27 -3.31 3.89
N PRO A 140 -5.79 -4.49 4.32
CA PRO A 140 -4.81 -4.62 5.39
C PRO A 140 -3.38 -4.29 4.94
N GLY A 141 -2.48 -4.19 5.92
CA GLY A 141 -1.05 -4.07 5.69
C GLY A 141 -0.37 -5.40 5.35
N PHE A 142 0.94 -5.33 5.13
CA PHE A 142 1.76 -6.53 4.88
C PHE A 142 1.69 -7.48 6.09
N GLY A 143 1.37 -8.76 5.85
CA GLY A 143 1.24 -9.78 6.89
C GLY A 143 0.06 -9.60 7.86
N GLN A 144 -0.95 -8.80 7.51
CA GLN A 144 -2.15 -8.57 8.33
C GLN A 144 -3.40 -9.12 7.65
N THR A 145 -4.38 -9.56 8.45
CA THR A 145 -5.58 -10.26 7.98
C THR A 145 -6.86 -9.46 8.26
N LYS A 146 -7.94 -9.83 7.56
CA LYS A 146 -9.29 -9.29 7.77
C LYS A 146 -9.82 -9.48 9.20
N GLU A 147 -9.46 -10.57 9.89
CA GLU A 147 -9.82 -10.81 11.29
C GLU A 147 -9.20 -9.73 12.19
N LEU A 148 -7.91 -9.43 11.99
CA LEU A 148 -7.21 -8.37 12.71
C LEU A 148 -7.82 -6.99 12.44
N LEU A 149 -8.26 -6.71 11.20
CA LEU A 149 -8.99 -5.46 10.89
C LEU A 149 -10.36 -5.41 11.58
N ALA A 150 -11.03 -6.55 11.76
CA ALA A 150 -12.32 -6.70 12.42
C ALA A 150 -12.22 -6.77 13.96
N GLY A 151 -11.01 -6.80 14.53
CA GLY A 151 -10.78 -7.04 15.96
C GLY A 151 -11.14 -8.46 16.44
N GLU A 152 -11.25 -9.39 15.50
CA GLU A 152 -11.40 -10.82 15.77
C GLU A 152 -10.03 -11.45 16.05
N ARG A 153 -10.04 -12.58 16.77
CA ARG A 153 -8.81 -13.29 17.16
C ARG A 153 -8.01 -13.70 15.92
N ALA A 154 -6.69 -13.49 15.94
CA ALA A 154 -5.80 -13.91 14.86
C ALA A 154 -5.98 -15.41 14.52
N ASP A 155 -5.90 -15.73 13.23
CA ASP A 155 -6.06 -17.07 12.64
C ASP A 155 -7.41 -17.78 12.94
N ASN A 156 -8.38 -17.11 13.58
CA ASN A 156 -9.69 -17.64 13.93
C ASN A 156 -10.69 -17.55 12.75
N PHE A 157 -10.34 -18.12 11.60
CA PHE A 157 -11.15 -18.04 10.36
C PHE A 157 -12.57 -18.64 10.50
N SER A 158 -12.83 -19.42 11.55
CA SER A 158 -14.17 -19.93 11.87
C SER A 158 -15.08 -18.90 12.57
N LEU A 159 -14.55 -17.78 13.06
CA LEU A 159 -15.24 -16.76 13.87
C LEU A 159 -15.87 -17.31 15.17
N GLU A 160 -15.31 -18.38 15.73
CA GLU A 160 -15.87 -19.02 16.93
C GLU A 160 -15.37 -18.39 18.23
N GLY A 161 -16.16 -18.54 19.28
CA GLY A 161 -15.92 -17.88 20.57
C GLY A 161 -16.10 -16.36 20.54
N ALA A 162 -15.40 -15.70 21.46
CA ALA A 162 -15.31 -14.25 21.54
C ALA A 162 -14.23 -13.69 20.59
N PRO A 163 -14.33 -12.40 20.21
CA PRO A 163 -13.21 -11.62 19.66
C PRO A 163 -12.11 -11.41 20.72
N ASP A 164 -11.02 -10.72 20.35
CA ASP A 164 -10.02 -10.31 21.35
C ASP A 164 -10.58 -9.27 22.33
N SER A 165 -10.15 -9.36 23.59
CA SER A 165 -10.62 -8.46 24.67
C SER A 165 -10.09 -7.03 24.55
N LEU A 166 -9.01 -6.83 23.78
CA LEU A 166 -8.48 -5.53 23.39
C LEU A 166 -8.05 -5.61 21.93
N ALA A 167 -8.75 -4.87 21.06
CA ALA A 167 -8.43 -4.82 19.64
C ALA A 167 -7.09 -4.10 19.40
N GLY A 168 -6.32 -4.59 18.42
CA GLY A 168 -5.06 -3.96 18.01
C GLY A 168 -5.26 -2.61 17.31
N LYS A 169 -4.19 -1.78 17.26
CA LYS A 169 -4.22 -0.44 16.64
C LYS A 169 -4.62 -0.40 15.15
N ASN A 170 -4.68 -1.55 14.49
CA ASN A 170 -5.03 -1.69 13.08
C ASN A 170 -6.42 -2.30 12.87
N ALA A 171 -7.27 -2.38 13.91
CA ALA A 171 -8.65 -2.86 13.84
C ALA A 171 -9.61 -1.84 13.16
N MET A 172 -9.22 -1.37 11.97
CA MET A 172 -9.88 -0.28 11.25
C MET A 172 -11.34 -0.57 10.89
N ALA A 173 -11.70 -1.84 10.61
CA ALA A 173 -13.08 -2.20 10.33
C ALA A 173 -13.94 -2.21 11.60
N LEU A 174 -13.36 -2.58 12.74
CA LEU A 174 -14.01 -2.45 14.05
C LEU A 174 -14.20 -0.99 14.46
N ASP A 175 -13.21 -0.14 14.23
CA ASP A 175 -13.31 1.31 14.45
C ASP A 175 -14.42 1.91 13.57
N TYR A 176 -14.46 1.58 12.26
CA TYR A 176 -15.51 2.06 11.36
C TYR A 176 -16.92 1.57 11.70
N VAL A 177 -17.12 0.30 12.11
CA VAL A 177 -18.47 -0.17 12.50
C VAL A 177 -18.95 0.46 13.80
N ARG A 178 -18.03 0.74 14.74
CA ARG A 178 -18.32 1.51 15.96
C ARG A 178 -18.64 2.97 15.65
N HIS A 179 -18.06 3.51 14.59
CA HIS A 179 -18.38 4.84 14.04
C HIS A 179 -19.64 4.87 13.15
N GLY A 180 -20.39 3.76 13.06
CA GLY A 180 -21.67 3.69 12.37
C GLY A 180 -21.61 3.46 10.85
N LEU A 181 -20.45 3.07 10.30
CA LEU A 181 -20.32 2.66 8.91
C LEU A 181 -20.53 1.14 8.75
N VAL A 182 -20.88 0.68 7.55
CA VAL A 182 -20.71 -0.73 7.18
C VAL A 182 -19.27 -0.96 6.77
N ALA A 183 -18.51 -1.74 7.54
CA ALA A 183 -17.11 -2.01 7.23
C ALA A 183 -16.93 -3.37 6.57
N VAL A 184 -16.17 -3.44 5.48
CA VAL A 184 -15.84 -4.67 4.76
C VAL A 184 -14.33 -4.86 4.81
N ALA A 185 -13.87 -5.95 5.42
CA ALA A 185 -12.46 -6.28 5.57
C ALA A 185 -12.07 -7.46 4.67
N VAL A 186 -11.00 -7.26 3.90
CA VAL A 186 -10.45 -8.23 2.94
C VAL A 186 -9.08 -8.74 3.41
N ASP A 187 -8.64 -9.89 2.90
CA ASP A 187 -7.26 -10.35 3.01
C ASP A 187 -6.50 -9.93 1.74
N ASN A 188 -5.25 -9.48 1.87
CA ASN A 188 -4.34 -9.37 0.71
C ASN A 188 -4.01 -10.78 0.18
N PRO A 189 -3.77 -10.99 -1.13
CA PRO A 189 -3.40 -12.29 -1.68
C PRO A 189 -2.21 -12.94 -0.94
N SER A 190 -2.25 -14.26 -0.75
CA SER A 190 -1.28 -15.04 0.04
C SER A 190 -1.24 -14.73 1.55
N CYS A 191 -2.10 -13.84 2.07
CA CYS A 191 -2.18 -13.52 3.50
C CYS A 191 -3.43 -14.14 4.15
N GLY A 192 -3.40 -14.31 5.48
CA GLY A 192 -4.56 -14.73 6.26
C GLY A 192 -5.17 -16.05 5.76
N GLU A 193 -6.44 -16.02 5.40
CA GLU A 193 -7.15 -17.21 4.90
C GLU A 193 -6.82 -17.53 3.43
N LEU A 194 -6.15 -16.62 2.72
CA LEU A 194 -5.63 -16.83 1.36
C LEU A 194 -4.19 -17.39 1.37
N SER A 195 -3.65 -17.75 2.53
CA SER A 195 -2.28 -18.27 2.69
C SER A 195 -2.18 -19.77 2.38
N ASP A 196 -1.03 -20.20 1.85
CA ASP A 196 -0.79 -21.62 1.59
C ASP A 196 -0.46 -22.34 2.91
N ASN A 197 -1.41 -23.14 3.41
CA ASN A 197 -1.27 -23.91 4.65
C ASN A 197 -0.79 -23.06 5.85
N GLY A 198 -1.28 -21.81 5.96
CA GLY A 198 -0.91 -20.87 7.01
C GLY A 198 0.43 -20.14 6.79
N ARG A 199 1.01 -20.21 5.58
CA ARG A 199 2.27 -19.53 5.22
C ARG A 199 2.04 -18.38 4.28
N PHE A 200 2.52 -17.20 4.67
CA PHE A 200 2.45 -16.01 3.82
C PHE A 200 3.58 -16.04 2.79
N ASP A 201 3.25 -16.38 1.54
CA ASP A 201 4.18 -16.34 0.41
C ASP A 201 3.72 -15.34 -0.65
N TYR A 202 4.18 -14.10 -0.49
CA TYR A 202 3.99 -13.04 -1.48
C TYR A 202 4.88 -13.26 -2.71
N LEU A 203 6.02 -13.92 -2.56
CA LEU A 203 7.10 -13.93 -3.55
C LEU A 203 6.81 -14.92 -4.69
N GLU A 204 6.51 -16.17 -4.36
CA GLU A 204 6.24 -17.18 -5.37
C GLU A 204 4.91 -16.90 -6.09
N THR A 205 3.87 -16.45 -5.36
CA THR A 205 2.62 -15.97 -5.99
C THR A 205 2.86 -14.81 -6.96
N SER A 206 3.69 -13.84 -6.58
CA SER A 206 4.09 -12.75 -7.49
C SER A 206 4.87 -13.26 -8.69
N ARG A 207 5.76 -14.25 -8.50
CA ARG A 207 6.52 -14.86 -9.59
C ARG A 207 5.60 -15.56 -10.59
N PHE A 208 4.66 -16.39 -10.14
CA PHE A 208 3.68 -17.04 -11.02
C PHE A 208 2.85 -16.02 -11.80
N LEU A 209 2.38 -14.94 -11.14
CA LEU A 209 1.63 -13.88 -11.80
C LEU A 209 2.47 -13.16 -12.88
N LEU A 210 3.74 -12.87 -12.60
CA LEU A 210 4.66 -12.22 -13.54
C LEU A 210 4.97 -13.09 -14.78
N GLU A 211 5.10 -14.41 -14.63
CA GLU A 211 5.26 -15.33 -15.77
C GLU A 211 4.01 -15.37 -16.68
N CYS A 212 2.81 -15.16 -16.11
CA CYS A 212 1.57 -14.95 -16.87
C CYS A 212 1.40 -13.50 -17.41
N GLY A 213 2.41 -12.64 -17.21
CA GLY A 213 2.39 -11.23 -17.58
C GLY A 213 1.41 -10.38 -16.76
N TRP A 214 0.95 -10.87 -15.62
CA TRP A 214 0.13 -10.15 -14.64
C TRP A 214 1.03 -9.60 -13.52
N SER A 215 0.45 -9.23 -12.37
CA SER A 215 1.21 -8.80 -11.19
C SER A 215 0.39 -9.02 -9.92
N TYR A 216 1.06 -9.06 -8.77
CA TYR A 216 0.40 -9.20 -7.46
C TYR A 216 -0.63 -8.09 -7.21
N LEU A 217 -0.26 -6.83 -7.45
CA LEU A 217 -1.19 -5.71 -7.34
C LEU A 217 -2.40 -5.86 -8.29
N GLY A 218 -2.19 -6.30 -9.53
CA GLY A 218 -3.27 -6.56 -10.49
C GLY A 218 -4.22 -7.69 -10.07
N LEU A 219 -3.73 -8.68 -9.30
CA LEU A 219 -4.58 -9.69 -8.66
C LEU A 219 -5.34 -9.11 -7.47
N SER A 220 -4.65 -8.44 -6.54
CA SER A 220 -5.26 -7.85 -5.33
C SER A 220 -6.38 -6.89 -5.71
N SER A 221 -6.10 -5.91 -6.56
CA SER A 221 -7.10 -4.93 -7.01
C SER A 221 -8.25 -5.54 -7.81
N TRP A 222 -8.08 -6.74 -8.38
CA TRP A 222 -9.18 -7.49 -9.00
C TRP A 222 -10.07 -8.17 -7.95
N GLN A 223 -9.47 -8.86 -6.97
CA GLN A 223 -10.20 -9.48 -5.85
C GLN A 223 -10.99 -8.42 -5.07
N ASP A 224 -10.33 -7.31 -4.71
CA ASP A 224 -10.94 -6.19 -4.02
C ASP A 224 -12.04 -5.52 -4.84
N ARG A 225 -11.87 -5.43 -6.18
CA ARG A 225 -12.90 -4.89 -7.09
C ARG A 225 -14.16 -5.75 -7.10
N VAL A 226 -14.03 -7.08 -7.15
CA VAL A 226 -15.19 -7.99 -7.15
C VAL A 226 -16.02 -7.81 -5.86
N ILE A 227 -15.34 -7.60 -4.73
CA ILE A 227 -15.98 -7.34 -3.43
C ILE A 227 -16.60 -5.93 -3.41
N LEU A 228 -15.91 -4.91 -3.95
CA LEU A 228 -16.42 -3.53 -4.08
C LEU A 228 -17.66 -3.44 -4.99
N ASP A 229 -17.66 -4.13 -6.14
CA ASP A 229 -18.82 -4.20 -7.03
C ASP A 229 -20.00 -4.94 -6.36
N TRP A 230 -19.73 -5.95 -5.52
CA TRP A 230 -20.74 -6.57 -4.67
C TRP A 230 -21.27 -5.64 -3.57
N MET A 231 -20.44 -4.82 -2.91
CA MET A 231 -20.89 -3.84 -1.91
C MET A 231 -21.95 -2.90 -2.48
N LYS A 232 -21.82 -2.51 -3.75
CA LYS A 232 -22.80 -1.69 -4.49
C LYS A 232 -24.12 -2.39 -4.76
N THR A 233 -24.25 -3.71 -4.53
CA THR A 233 -25.52 -4.43 -4.64
C THR A 233 -26.34 -4.37 -3.34
N LEU A 234 -25.68 -4.18 -2.19
CA LEU A 234 -26.31 -4.27 -0.88
C LEU A 234 -27.35 -3.15 -0.66
N PRO A 235 -28.57 -3.46 -0.18
CA PRO A 235 -29.63 -2.47 -0.03
C PRO A 235 -29.41 -1.54 1.18
N TYR A 236 -28.63 -1.97 2.17
CA TYR A 236 -28.29 -1.21 3.38
C TYR A 236 -26.97 -0.41 3.25
N VAL A 237 -26.32 -0.43 2.08
CA VAL A 237 -25.11 0.35 1.78
C VAL A 237 -25.47 1.54 0.91
N ASN A 238 -25.05 2.73 1.33
CA ASN A 238 -25.21 3.95 0.55
C ASN A 238 -24.12 4.02 -0.52
N LYS A 239 -24.53 3.74 -1.76
CA LYS A 239 -23.68 3.58 -2.95
C LYS A 239 -22.94 4.87 -3.34
N SER A 240 -23.38 6.04 -2.88
CA SER A 240 -22.68 7.34 -3.07
C SER A 240 -21.79 7.72 -1.89
N ARG A 241 -21.59 6.80 -0.95
CA ARG A 241 -20.84 6.97 0.31
C ARG A 241 -19.95 5.75 0.61
N ILE A 242 -19.34 5.16 -0.42
CA ILE A 242 -18.36 4.08 -0.29
C ILE A 242 -16.95 4.68 -0.24
N ILE A 243 -16.21 4.39 0.82
CA ILE A 243 -14.83 4.82 1.08
C ILE A 243 -13.90 3.64 0.77
N ALA A 244 -12.76 3.91 0.14
CA ALA A 244 -11.65 2.94 0.06
C ALA A 244 -10.57 3.32 1.08
N SER A 245 -10.18 2.38 1.94
CA SER A 245 -9.30 2.63 3.08
C SER A 245 -8.18 1.60 3.11
N GLY A 246 -6.96 2.02 2.74
CA GLY A 246 -5.77 1.17 2.73
C GLY A 246 -4.84 1.49 3.91
N PHE A 247 -4.33 0.45 4.58
CA PHE A 247 -3.22 0.57 5.52
C PHE A 247 -1.95 -0.07 4.92
N SER A 248 -0.81 0.63 4.98
CA SER A 248 0.48 0.11 4.48
C SER A 248 0.34 -0.40 3.02
N LEU A 249 0.72 -1.65 2.75
CA LEU A 249 0.51 -2.36 1.48
C LEU A 249 -0.90 -2.15 0.87
N GLY A 250 -1.96 -2.15 1.68
CA GLY A 250 -3.34 -1.96 1.22
C GLY A 250 -3.63 -0.60 0.57
N THR A 251 -2.71 0.37 0.67
CA THR A 251 -2.80 1.62 -0.10
C THR A 251 -2.59 1.44 -1.60
N GLU A 252 -1.88 0.39 -2.03
CA GLU A 252 -1.63 0.11 -3.45
C GLU A 252 -2.89 -0.34 -4.21
N PRO A 253 -3.65 -1.37 -3.78
CA PRO A 253 -4.93 -1.70 -4.41
C PRO A 253 -5.96 -0.58 -4.21
N MET A 254 -5.94 0.16 -3.10
CA MET A 254 -6.78 1.35 -2.91
C MET A 254 -6.53 2.42 -3.99
N MET A 255 -5.27 2.66 -4.36
CA MET A 255 -4.89 3.54 -5.47
C MET A 255 -5.34 3.00 -6.83
N ALA A 256 -5.18 1.70 -7.08
CA ALA A 256 -5.62 1.05 -8.32
C ALA A 256 -7.15 1.15 -8.49
N LEU A 257 -7.91 0.74 -7.48
CA LEU A 257 -9.36 0.89 -7.43
C LEU A 257 -9.78 2.36 -7.61
N GLY A 258 -9.09 3.30 -6.97
CA GLY A 258 -9.40 4.73 -7.06
C GLY A 258 -9.35 5.29 -8.48
N LEU A 259 -8.41 4.87 -9.33
CA LEU A 259 -8.39 5.28 -10.74
C LEU A 259 -9.39 4.50 -11.60
N LEU A 260 -9.62 3.23 -11.29
CA LEU A 260 -10.51 2.36 -12.08
C LEU A 260 -12.00 2.62 -11.80
N ASP A 261 -12.35 3.10 -10.61
CA ASP A 261 -13.72 3.16 -10.10
C ASP A 261 -14.08 4.57 -9.61
N ASP A 262 -14.97 5.23 -10.36
CA ASP A 262 -15.39 6.60 -10.09
C ASP A 262 -16.51 6.68 -9.03
N SER A 263 -17.02 5.54 -8.56
CA SER A 263 -18.10 5.47 -7.54
C SER A 263 -17.60 5.51 -6.09
N ILE A 264 -16.30 5.30 -5.87
CA ILE A 264 -15.66 5.52 -4.55
C ILE A 264 -15.72 7.01 -4.25
N CYS A 265 -16.28 7.40 -3.09
CA CYS A 265 -16.51 8.81 -2.76
C CYS A 265 -15.32 9.48 -2.06
N ALA A 266 -14.46 8.71 -1.36
CA ALA A 266 -13.33 9.22 -0.59
C ALA A 266 -12.29 8.12 -0.30
N PHE A 267 -11.06 8.54 0.03
CA PHE A 267 -9.90 7.65 0.23
C PHE A 267 -9.16 7.91 1.54
N VAL A 268 -8.76 6.84 2.22
CA VAL A 268 -7.89 6.88 3.40
C VAL A 268 -6.58 6.18 3.07
N TYR A 269 -5.53 6.97 2.86
CA TYR A 269 -4.17 6.52 2.54
C TYR A 269 -3.35 6.48 3.85
N ASN A 270 -3.34 5.32 4.51
CA ASN A 270 -2.60 5.14 5.76
C ASN A 270 -1.26 4.43 5.53
N ASP A 271 -0.40 5.07 4.74
CA ASP A 271 1.04 4.85 4.65
C ASP A 271 1.72 6.20 4.38
N PHE A 272 3.04 6.25 4.35
CA PHE A 272 3.77 7.45 3.92
C PHE A 272 3.70 7.62 2.40
N LEU A 273 3.46 8.85 1.93
CA LEU A 273 3.37 9.13 0.49
C LEU A 273 4.76 9.01 -0.15
N CYS A 274 5.01 7.87 -0.80
CA CYS A 274 6.32 7.50 -1.31
C CYS A 274 6.47 7.74 -2.81
N ARG A 275 7.45 8.55 -3.22
CA ARG A 275 7.94 8.56 -4.62
C ARG A 275 8.86 7.34 -4.85
N THR A 276 8.24 6.19 -5.12
CA THR A 276 8.88 4.86 -5.18
C THR A 276 10.03 4.78 -6.20
N ARG A 277 9.93 5.53 -7.30
CA ARG A 277 10.93 5.61 -8.36
C ARG A 277 12.20 6.33 -7.90
N GLU A 278 12.06 7.41 -7.13
CA GLU A 278 13.18 8.11 -6.52
C GLU A 278 13.83 7.20 -5.47
N ARG A 279 13.03 6.59 -4.59
CA ARG A 279 13.45 5.60 -3.59
C ARG A 279 14.35 4.52 -4.19
N ALA A 280 13.96 3.93 -5.32
CA ALA A 280 14.72 2.89 -6.02
C ALA A 280 16.06 3.34 -6.61
N LEU A 281 16.20 4.63 -6.94
CA LEU A 281 17.44 5.20 -7.51
C LEU A 281 18.40 5.71 -6.42
N VAL A 282 17.89 6.19 -5.28
CA VAL A 282 18.69 6.82 -4.22
C VAL A 282 19.10 5.88 -3.09
N MET A 283 18.28 4.85 -2.78
CA MET A 283 18.61 3.81 -1.79
C MET A 283 19.61 2.77 -2.34
N ASN A 284 20.72 3.25 -2.91
CA ASN A 284 21.73 2.42 -3.57
C ASN A 284 23.04 2.29 -2.76
N ARG A 285 23.06 2.64 -1.46
CA ARG A 285 24.24 2.36 -0.60
C ARG A 285 24.46 0.85 -0.47
N PRO A 286 25.69 0.34 -0.65
CA PRO A 286 25.99 -1.07 -0.42
C PRO A 286 25.93 -1.41 1.08
N ASP A 287 25.59 -2.67 1.37
CA ASP A 287 25.81 -3.29 2.68
C ASP A 287 27.26 -3.80 2.85
N ALA A 288 27.54 -4.48 3.96
CA ALA A 288 28.86 -5.00 4.30
C ALA A 288 29.37 -6.10 3.35
N SER A 289 28.51 -6.70 2.51
CA SER A 289 28.88 -7.64 1.46
C SER A 289 29.04 -6.98 0.08
N GLY A 290 28.78 -5.69 -0.03
CA GLY A 290 28.77 -4.94 -1.29
C GLY A 290 27.42 -4.98 -2.03
N VAL A 291 26.43 -5.73 -1.52
CA VAL A 291 25.10 -5.87 -2.13
C VAL A 291 24.28 -4.59 -1.93
N ARG A 292 23.51 -4.23 -2.97
CA ARG A 292 22.63 -3.06 -3.01
C ARG A 292 21.20 -3.53 -3.25
N ALA A 293 20.51 -3.93 -2.18
CA ALA A 293 19.14 -4.43 -2.26
C ALA A 293 18.17 -3.42 -2.92
N PHE A 294 17.11 -3.93 -3.55
CA PHE A 294 15.99 -3.09 -3.97
C PHE A 294 15.16 -2.64 -2.74
N PRO A 295 14.42 -1.52 -2.78
CA PRO A 295 13.72 -1.03 -1.58
C PRO A 295 12.65 -1.97 -1.02
N ASN A 296 12.06 -2.83 -1.86
CA ASN A 296 11.00 -3.78 -1.55
C ASN A 296 11.08 -4.97 -2.53
N SER A 297 10.22 -5.99 -2.36
CA SER A 297 10.29 -7.24 -3.14
C SER A 297 9.27 -7.26 -4.30
N ILE A 298 9.19 -8.39 -5.02
CA ILE A 298 8.54 -8.49 -6.35
C ILE A 298 7.00 -8.45 -6.32
N GLU A 299 6.38 -8.51 -5.15
CA GLU A 299 4.96 -8.20 -4.95
C GLU A 299 4.61 -6.74 -5.31
N HIS A 300 5.60 -5.85 -5.25
CA HIS A 300 5.48 -4.47 -5.74
C HIS A 300 5.99 -4.28 -7.18
N LEU A 301 6.27 -5.37 -7.92
CA LEU A 301 6.70 -5.28 -9.32
C LEU A 301 5.49 -5.34 -10.26
N ILE A 302 5.10 -4.18 -10.78
CA ILE A 302 4.15 -4.05 -11.88
C ILE A 302 4.91 -3.61 -13.14
N PRO A 303 5.11 -4.50 -14.14
CA PRO A 303 5.90 -4.19 -15.33
C PRO A 303 5.42 -2.94 -16.08
N GLY A 304 6.28 -1.92 -16.16
CA GLY A 304 6.01 -0.65 -16.84
C GLY A 304 5.28 0.42 -16.03
N PHE A 305 4.95 0.19 -14.75
CA PHE A 305 4.26 1.16 -13.88
C PHE A 305 5.04 2.49 -13.77
N LEU A 306 6.33 2.43 -13.41
CA LEU A 306 7.21 3.60 -13.24
C LEU A 306 7.70 4.23 -14.56
N LEU A 307 7.08 3.86 -15.69
CA LEU A 307 7.15 4.56 -16.98
C LEU A 307 5.90 5.42 -17.24
N GLU A 308 4.79 5.16 -16.55
CA GLU A 308 3.56 5.95 -16.63
C GLU A 308 3.50 6.96 -15.48
N PHE A 309 3.56 6.51 -14.22
CA PHE A 309 3.35 7.34 -13.03
C PHE A 309 4.09 6.82 -11.78
N ASP A 310 4.10 7.60 -10.69
CA ASP A 310 4.49 7.18 -9.33
C ASP A 310 3.33 7.51 -8.35
N PHE A 311 3.40 7.07 -7.09
CA PHE A 311 2.26 7.17 -6.15
C PHE A 311 1.73 8.61 -5.95
N PRO A 312 2.55 9.67 -5.83
CA PRO A 312 2.04 11.05 -5.73
C PRO A 312 1.22 11.48 -6.95
N ASP A 313 1.54 10.97 -8.13
CA ASP A 313 0.82 11.29 -9.37
C ASP A 313 -0.53 10.57 -9.43
N ILE A 314 -0.61 9.35 -8.90
CA ILE A 314 -1.88 8.61 -8.73
C ILE A 314 -2.79 9.29 -7.70
N VAL A 315 -2.26 9.65 -6.54
CA VAL A 315 -3.03 10.33 -5.48
C VAL A 315 -3.52 11.70 -5.96
N ALA A 316 -2.70 12.45 -6.70
CA ALA A 316 -3.12 13.67 -7.39
C ALA A 316 -4.30 13.45 -8.37
N ALA A 317 -4.33 12.30 -9.06
CA ALA A 317 -5.39 11.93 -9.99
C ALA A 317 -6.69 11.41 -9.33
N LEU A 318 -6.73 11.26 -7.99
CA LEU A 318 -7.96 10.89 -7.26
C LEU A 318 -8.95 12.06 -7.11
N ALA A 319 -8.46 13.31 -7.23
CA ALA A 319 -9.28 14.52 -7.22
C ALA A 319 -10.46 14.44 -8.22
N PRO A 320 -11.61 15.07 -7.95
CA PRO A 320 -11.91 15.94 -6.82
C PRO A 320 -12.32 15.20 -5.53
N ARG A 321 -12.27 13.87 -5.50
CA ARG A 321 -12.73 13.06 -4.36
C ARG A 321 -11.82 13.25 -3.14
N PRO A 322 -12.35 13.44 -1.92
CA PRO A 322 -11.54 13.63 -0.73
C PRO A 322 -10.51 12.52 -0.46
N VAL A 323 -9.29 12.90 -0.12
CA VAL A 323 -8.20 12.01 0.28
C VAL A 323 -7.58 12.50 1.60
N ILE A 324 -7.33 11.58 2.53
CA ILE A 324 -6.46 11.81 3.69
C ILE A 324 -5.20 10.94 3.63
N CYS A 325 -4.02 11.56 3.75
CA CYS A 325 -2.74 10.89 4.00
C CYS A 325 -2.35 11.06 5.48
N THR A 326 -2.08 9.98 6.21
CA THR A 326 -1.95 10.05 7.70
C THR A 326 -0.54 9.80 8.25
N GLU A 327 0.43 9.39 7.42
CA GLU A 327 1.74 8.90 7.87
C GLU A 327 2.94 9.55 7.14
N GLY A 328 2.83 10.82 6.77
CA GLY A 328 3.96 11.59 6.24
C GLY A 328 4.40 11.17 4.84
N GLY A 329 5.69 11.36 4.55
CA GLY A 329 6.21 11.53 3.19
C GLY A 329 6.94 12.88 3.06
N MET A 330 7.48 13.16 1.87
CA MET A 330 8.19 14.42 1.61
C MET A 330 7.20 15.57 1.36
N ASP A 331 7.42 16.71 2.00
CA ASP A 331 6.62 17.93 1.86
C ASP A 331 6.40 18.31 0.38
N ARG A 332 7.46 18.24 -0.43
CA ARG A 332 7.45 18.41 -1.90
C ARG A 332 6.35 17.62 -2.60
N ASP A 333 6.16 16.37 -2.21
CA ASP A 333 5.22 15.46 -2.88
C ASP A 333 3.77 15.69 -2.40
N PHE A 334 3.58 16.06 -1.14
CA PHE A 334 2.29 16.57 -0.65
C PHE A 334 1.89 17.88 -1.34
N GLU A 335 2.82 18.82 -1.53
CA GLU A 335 2.53 20.05 -2.28
C GLU A 335 2.14 19.76 -3.75
N ILE A 336 2.71 18.72 -4.39
CA ILE A 336 2.35 18.30 -5.75
C ILE A 336 0.89 17.83 -5.79
N VAL A 337 0.46 17.03 -4.81
CA VAL A 337 -0.94 16.59 -4.68
C VAL A 337 -1.87 17.77 -4.35
N ALA A 338 -1.50 18.63 -3.39
CA ALA A 338 -2.29 19.80 -3.03
C ALA A 338 -2.50 20.76 -4.22
N ARG A 339 -1.47 20.93 -5.06
CA ARG A 339 -1.57 21.69 -6.32
C ARG A 339 -2.52 21.02 -7.31
N ALA A 340 -2.54 19.69 -7.43
CA ALA A 340 -3.49 18.97 -8.28
C ALA A 340 -4.95 19.14 -7.81
N PHE A 341 -5.21 19.05 -6.51
CA PHE A 341 -6.53 19.30 -5.92
C PHE A 341 -6.98 20.77 -6.13
N ALA A 342 -6.06 21.74 -6.03
CA ALA A 342 -6.34 23.12 -6.39
C ALA A 342 -6.62 23.31 -7.90
N THR A 343 -5.89 22.61 -8.79
CA THR A 343 -6.18 22.59 -10.24
C THR A 343 -7.54 21.97 -10.57
N ALA A 344 -7.98 20.99 -9.78
CA ALA A 344 -9.33 20.41 -9.83
C ALA A 344 -10.42 21.26 -9.14
N GLY A 345 -10.09 22.46 -8.65
CA GLY A 345 -11.03 23.39 -8.02
C GLY A 345 -11.47 23.03 -6.60
N VAL A 346 -10.81 22.07 -5.94
CA VAL A 346 -11.19 21.55 -4.62
C VAL A 346 -9.99 21.41 -3.66
N PRO A 347 -9.25 22.50 -3.36
CA PRO A 347 -8.04 22.43 -2.54
C PRO A 347 -8.26 21.77 -1.17
N ASP A 348 -9.39 22.04 -0.52
CA ASP A 348 -9.71 21.53 0.83
C ASP A 348 -10.04 20.03 0.88
N ASN A 349 -10.23 19.38 -0.27
CA ASN A 349 -10.50 17.94 -0.34
C ASN A 349 -9.21 17.09 -0.16
N PHE A 350 -8.02 17.69 -0.14
CA PHE A 350 -6.79 16.98 0.23
C PHE A 350 -6.35 17.34 1.66
N SER A 351 -6.23 16.32 2.52
CA SER A 351 -5.69 16.45 3.88
C SER A 351 -4.44 15.59 4.04
N TRP A 352 -3.38 16.11 4.64
CA TRP A 352 -2.19 15.32 4.95
C TRP A 352 -1.63 15.63 6.35
N TYR A 353 -1.05 14.61 6.96
CA TYR A 353 -0.43 14.65 8.28
C TYR A 353 0.91 13.91 8.23
N HIS A 354 1.91 14.44 8.94
CA HIS A 354 3.15 13.72 9.22
C HIS A 354 3.02 12.92 10.52
N TYR A 355 3.89 11.92 10.71
CA TYR A 355 4.06 11.28 12.01
C TYR A 355 4.33 12.31 13.13
N PRO A 356 3.94 12.06 14.39
CA PRO A 356 4.14 13.03 15.49
C PRO A 356 5.58 13.53 15.64
N ALA A 357 6.58 12.66 15.40
CA ALA A 357 8.00 13.03 15.42
C ALA A 357 8.39 14.08 14.36
N PHE A 358 7.66 14.16 13.25
CA PHE A 358 7.90 15.04 12.11
C PHE A 358 6.78 16.07 11.89
N ALA A 359 5.85 16.22 12.84
CA ALA A 359 4.74 17.18 12.73
C ALA A 359 5.25 18.64 12.71
N ASP A 360 6.22 18.94 13.58
CA ASP A 360 6.96 20.21 13.56
C ASP A 360 7.85 20.29 12.30
N PRO A 361 7.71 21.33 11.45
CA PRO A 361 8.60 21.55 10.30
C PRO A 361 10.08 21.64 10.66
N ALA A 362 10.45 22.06 11.89
CA ALA A 362 11.84 22.11 12.34
C ALA A 362 12.50 20.72 12.44
N ASN A 363 11.72 19.65 12.53
CA ASN A 363 12.22 18.27 12.54
C ASN A 363 12.37 17.67 11.12
N ARG A 364 11.92 18.38 10.08
CA ARG A 364 11.95 17.92 8.67
C ARG A 364 13.10 18.57 7.91
N VAL A 365 13.57 17.91 6.85
CA VAL A 365 14.62 18.46 5.96
C VAL A 365 13.97 18.89 4.65
N PRO A 366 13.98 20.19 4.28
CA PRO A 366 13.34 20.67 3.05
C PRO A 366 14.16 20.26 1.82
N LEU A 367 13.82 19.10 1.24
CA LEU A 367 14.50 18.50 0.09
C LEU A 367 13.64 18.53 -1.18
N GLN A 368 14.19 19.10 -2.25
CA GLN A 368 13.59 19.03 -3.60
C GLN A 368 13.97 17.76 -4.35
N ALA A 369 15.04 17.08 -3.93
CA ALA A 369 15.44 15.75 -4.38
C ALA A 369 16.10 14.99 -3.22
N MET A 370 15.93 13.67 -3.18
CA MET A 370 16.65 12.80 -2.24
C MET A 370 18.14 12.67 -2.61
N PRO A 371 19.06 12.69 -1.63
CA PRO A 371 20.48 12.46 -1.89
C PRO A 371 20.74 10.99 -2.24
N GLU A 372 21.63 10.73 -3.20
CA GLU A 372 22.04 9.38 -3.60
C GLU A 372 23.01 8.73 -2.62
N GLY A 373 23.19 7.41 -2.71
CA GLY A 373 24.14 6.67 -1.86
C GLY A 373 23.67 6.50 -0.42
N ILE A 374 22.36 6.62 -0.16
CA ILE A 374 21.76 6.47 1.17
C ILE A 374 21.22 5.06 1.43
N ASP A 375 21.03 4.74 2.71
CA ASP A 375 20.39 3.51 3.17
C ASP A 375 18.91 3.71 3.51
N ARG A 376 18.24 2.60 3.84
CA ARG A 376 16.84 2.58 4.26
C ARG A 376 16.56 3.49 5.47
N ALA A 377 17.46 3.53 6.46
CA ALA A 377 17.29 4.35 7.66
C ALA A 377 17.39 5.85 7.35
N THR A 378 18.37 6.26 6.54
CA THR A 378 18.52 7.65 6.09
C THR A 378 17.35 8.06 5.19
N PHE A 379 16.93 7.18 4.27
CA PHE A 379 15.77 7.44 3.41
C PHE A 379 14.49 7.66 4.23
N PHE A 380 14.15 6.78 5.17
CA PHE A 380 12.96 6.96 6.01
C PHE A 380 13.02 8.25 6.84
N ARG A 381 14.18 8.59 7.42
CA ARG A 381 14.35 9.86 8.14
C ARG A 381 14.15 11.09 7.24
N LEU A 382 14.66 11.06 6.01
CA LEU A 382 14.52 12.16 5.05
C LEU A 382 13.14 12.20 4.36
N ALA A 383 12.40 11.09 4.38
CA ALA A 383 11.02 10.98 3.93
C ALA A 383 10.00 11.25 5.07
N ASN A 384 10.47 11.72 6.24
CA ASN A 384 9.66 12.05 7.41
C ASN A 384 8.83 10.85 7.96
N VAL A 385 9.41 9.64 7.90
CA VAL A 385 8.77 8.37 8.31
C VAL A 385 9.29 7.91 9.67
N ASP A 386 8.39 7.52 10.57
CA ASP A 386 8.69 6.96 11.89
C ASP A 386 8.16 5.51 12.02
N PRO A 387 8.93 4.48 11.60
CA PRO A 387 8.43 3.11 11.51
C PRO A 387 7.87 2.49 12.82
N PRO A 388 8.43 2.74 14.03
CA PRO A 388 7.80 2.33 15.30
C PRO A 388 6.39 2.88 15.52
N SER A 389 6.04 3.99 14.86
CA SER A 389 4.72 4.61 14.90
C SER A 389 3.80 4.17 13.75
N HIS A 390 4.19 3.25 12.86
CA HIS A 390 3.37 2.80 11.73
C HIS A 390 2.16 1.96 12.20
N HIS A 391 0.94 2.51 12.04
CA HIS A 391 -0.35 1.88 12.40
C HIS A 391 -1.52 2.71 11.86
N PHE A 392 -2.72 2.12 11.78
CA PHE A 392 -3.91 2.85 11.35
C PHE A 392 -4.23 4.03 12.30
N LYS A 393 -4.36 5.23 11.73
CA LYS A 393 -4.49 6.50 12.46
C LYS A 393 -5.95 6.89 12.68
N SER A 394 -6.76 6.02 13.32
CA SER A 394 -8.19 6.28 13.52
C SER A 394 -8.50 7.62 14.21
N ALA A 395 -7.64 8.08 15.11
CA ALA A 395 -7.74 9.41 15.74
C ALA A 395 -7.62 10.62 14.76
N LEU A 396 -7.08 10.42 13.55
CA LEU A 396 -7.09 11.41 12.46
C LEU A 396 -8.22 11.12 11.46
N VAL A 397 -8.47 9.84 11.17
CA VAL A 397 -9.39 9.41 10.11
C VAL A 397 -10.85 9.58 10.51
N LEU A 398 -11.26 9.15 11.72
CA LEU A 398 -12.68 9.22 12.12
C LEU A 398 -13.20 10.68 12.16
N PRO A 399 -12.48 11.66 12.78
CA PRO A 399 -12.90 13.06 12.74
C PRO A 399 -12.81 13.71 11.34
N TRP A 400 -12.08 13.11 10.40
CA TRP A 400 -12.08 13.53 8.99
C TRP A 400 -13.29 12.96 8.23
N LEU A 401 -13.65 11.70 8.48
CA LEU A 401 -14.87 11.09 7.96
C LEU A 401 -16.12 11.86 8.42
N ASP A 402 -16.19 12.30 9.69
CA ASP A 402 -17.28 13.13 10.18
C ASP A 402 -17.49 14.39 9.32
N ARG A 403 -16.40 15.10 8.99
CA ARG A 403 -16.47 16.32 8.17
C ARG A 403 -17.01 16.05 6.77
N ILE A 404 -16.51 15.02 6.08
CA ILE A 404 -16.90 14.75 4.69
C ILE A 404 -18.26 14.04 4.57
N LEU A 405 -18.67 13.26 5.57
CA LEU A 405 -19.95 12.54 5.58
C LEU A 405 -21.11 13.41 6.09
N MET A 406 -20.90 14.21 7.16
CA MET A 406 -21.93 15.10 7.71
C MET A 406 -22.03 16.42 6.95
N GLY A 407 -20.92 16.98 6.45
CA GLY A 407 -20.93 18.25 5.70
C GLY A 407 -21.82 18.22 4.45
N GLN A 408 -21.92 17.06 3.79
CA GLN A 408 -22.84 16.88 2.65
C GLN A 408 -24.31 16.65 3.02
N GLN A 409 -24.69 16.68 4.32
CA GLN A 409 -26.10 16.75 4.72
C GLN A 409 -26.61 18.20 4.74
N GLN A 410 -25.78 19.19 5.12
CA GLN A 410 -26.20 20.59 5.19
C GLN A 410 -26.46 21.20 3.80
N ASN A 411 -25.57 20.97 2.82
CA ASN A 411 -25.75 21.49 1.46
C ASN A 411 -26.98 20.90 0.73
N ASN A 412 -27.54 19.78 1.21
CA ASN A 412 -28.79 19.20 0.69
C ASN A 412 -30.06 19.70 1.43
N ALA A 413 -29.89 20.56 2.45
CA ALA A 413 -31.00 21.19 3.18
C ALA A 413 -31.31 22.61 2.68
N GLU A 414 -30.35 23.29 2.03
CA GLU A 414 -30.55 24.65 1.46
C GLU A 414 -31.21 24.66 0.07
N PHE A 415 -31.52 23.48 -0.49
CA PHE A 415 -32.19 23.31 -1.80
C PHE A 415 -33.47 22.46 -1.71
N LYS A 416 -34.32 22.73 -0.70
CA LYS A 416 -35.67 22.15 -0.55
C LYS A 416 -36.69 23.17 -0.08
#